data_AF-A0A226DIW8-F1
#
_entry.id   AF-A0A226DIW8-F1
#
_cell.length_a   1.000
_cell.length_b   1.000
_cell.length_c   1.000
_cell.angle_alpha   90.00
_cell.angle_beta   90.00
_cell.angle_gamma   90.00
#
_symmetry.space_group_name_H-M   'P 1'
#
loop_
_entity.id
_entity.type
_entity.pdbx_description
1 polymer ?
#
loop_
_entity_poly.entity_id
_entity_poly.type
_entity_poly.pdbx_seq_one_letter_code
_entity_poly.pdbx_strand_id
1 'polypeptide(L)'
;MDIKNFITHCRPGAFFWTVYIFLFALSPVDNPFTIKTVATFVITFFCLYPSTSLYNNYFDKKPAPITDALWYGSHILDAIGFVLAHSYGGGFQYTVVIFAVTQRLYSHPSVRLKARPYASFLIWNFVEGYVTTIGIYNACNSSVDTWNPQAHAVALITTTALLGNWPLTQVYQHAEDACNGDVTLSMMLGVKASLQFAYGVLGLAGLMHFACFYAWIDNPLLVSGVFVVCFFPVAVALRRWKMKVEKDEEEANFANAMSCGNTGATSATFFYTWLLIYQKFNHVHQIFAIMKPYVFIVISLITNCPPCTNLLLPFEIGSNPDDIKFYLVKSTSFKQEIKYENQESLRSSFLKPGGLTIFLIHGYLAGKDLIFSERRFVFPLDFPIEYVLAIKNVSKAAKRISNFIAWLIYNNYLNLDRIHLIGGSLGAHLAGRVGTEIQEIMGGRKLPRITGLDPAGPLFNTHSELKIDKSDANFVDIYHSNAGLEGDTTLDGHVDFMLNGGRQQPGCNIVTDLVLDCSHILSLFFFPATFQKAYIGCQCSSRELDPINFQTCLAHCPNPVFAGVYASHTTRGEYQVNFPQLLS
;
A
#
# COMPACT_ATOMS: atom_id res chain seq x y z
N MET A 1 38.34 -2.99 25.82
CA MET A 1 38.18 -3.57 24.47
C MET A 1 38.00 -2.42 23.49
N ASP A 2 38.64 -2.47 22.31
CA ASP A 2 38.44 -1.47 21.25
C ASP A 2 37.01 -1.55 20.67
N ILE A 3 36.44 -0.41 20.28
CA ILE A 3 35.09 -0.26 19.71
C ILE A 3 34.89 -1.19 18.50
N LYS A 4 35.92 -1.35 17.66
CA LYS A 4 35.84 -2.24 16.49
C LYS A 4 35.63 -3.71 16.91
N ASN A 5 36.27 -4.15 17.98
CA ASN A 5 36.09 -5.50 18.51
C ASN A 5 34.71 -5.65 19.16
N PHE A 6 34.24 -4.63 19.90
CA PHE A 6 32.88 -4.62 20.46
C PHE A 6 31.81 -4.77 19.37
N ILE A 7 31.88 -3.95 18.31
CA ILE A 7 30.94 -4.00 17.17
C ILE A 7 30.98 -5.36 16.46
N THR A 8 32.16 -5.96 16.34
CA THR A 8 32.29 -7.30 15.75
C THR A 8 31.50 -8.34 16.56
N HIS A 9 31.54 -8.26 17.89
CA HIS A 9 30.78 -9.15 18.76
C HIS A 9 29.26 -8.90 18.76
N CYS A 10 28.80 -7.71 18.35
CA CYS A 10 27.39 -7.42 18.11
C CYS A 10 26.81 -8.13 16.87
N ARG A 11 27.66 -8.67 15.98
CA ARG A 11 27.29 -9.42 14.76
C ARG A 11 26.26 -8.70 13.88
N PRO A 12 26.54 -7.49 13.38
CA PRO A 12 25.59 -6.73 12.56
C PRO A 12 25.12 -7.48 11.29
N GLY A 13 25.96 -8.35 10.72
CA GLY A 13 25.58 -9.18 9.57
C GLY A 13 24.51 -10.24 9.90
N ALA A 14 24.39 -10.68 11.15
CA ALA A 14 23.35 -11.62 11.57
C ALA A 14 21.95 -10.98 11.57
N PHE A 15 21.86 -9.65 11.63
CA PHE A 15 20.59 -8.93 11.60
C PHE A 15 19.86 -9.09 10.27
N PHE A 16 20.61 -9.24 9.16
CA PHE A 16 20.03 -9.51 7.85
C PHE A 16 19.08 -10.72 7.85
N TRP A 17 19.37 -11.70 8.70
CA TRP A 17 18.63 -12.96 8.81
C TRP A 17 17.35 -12.84 9.64
N THR A 18 17.06 -11.68 10.22
CA THR A 18 15.85 -11.45 11.02
C THR A 18 15.06 -10.22 10.56
N VAL A 19 15.58 -9.42 9.61
CA VAL A 19 14.84 -8.28 9.01
C VAL A 19 13.47 -8.68 8.47
N TYR A 20 13.39 -9.84 7.81
CA TYR A 20 12.13 -10.30 7.24
C TYR A 20 11.05 -10.57 8.29
N ILE A 21 11.42 -10.96 9.53
CA ILE A 21 10.47 -11.14 10.65
C ILE A 21 9.83 -9.80 10.98
N PHE A 22 10.65 -8.76 11.07
CA PHE A 22 10.18 -7.41 11.33
C PHE A 22 9.24 -6.93 10.23
N LEU A 23 9.62 -7.09 8.96
CA LEU A 23 8.78 -6.69 7.83
C LEU A 23 7.45 -7.44 7.80
N PHE A 24 7.46 -8.75 8.04
CA PHE A 24 6.22 -9.53 8.02
C PHE A 24 5.31 -9.18 9.20
N ALA A 25 5.88 -8.90 10.39
CA ALA A 25 5.14 -8.43 11.55
C ALA A 25 4.42 -7.09 11.34
N LEU A 26 4.83 -6.30 10.35
CA LEU A 26 4.16 -5.05 9.96
C LEU A 26 2.98 -5.27 9.01
N SER A 27 2.84 -6.44 8.38
CA SER A 27 1.77 -6.69 7.39
C SER A 27 0.32 -6.57 7.92
N PRO A 28 0.02 -6.78 9.23
CA PRO A 28 -1.32 -6.51 9.78
C PRO A 28 -1.44 -5.12 10.44
N VAL A 29 -0.42 -4.26 10.36
CA VAL A 29 -0.43 -2.91 10.96
C VAL A 29 -1.15 -1.93 10.03
N ASP A 30 -2.09 -1.14 10.57
CA ASP A 30 -2.91 -0.20 9.77
C ASP A 30 -2.07 0.84 9.02
N ASN A 31 -1.05 1.39 9.68
CA ASN A 31 -0.07 2.31 9.08
C ASN A 31 1.36 1.89 9.45
N PRO A 32 2.01 1.05 8.62
CA PRO A 32 3.32 0.50 8.96
C PRO A 32 4.48 1.48 8.76
N PHE A 33 4.27 2.63 8.10
CA PHE A 33 5.35 3.59 7.77
C PHE A 33 5.33 4.82 8.69
N THR A 34 5.61 4.61 9.98
CA THR A 34 5.60 5.68 10.99
C THR A 34 6.95 5.85 11.66
N ILE A 35 7.16 6.98 12.34
CA ILE A 35 8.33 7.18 13.20
C ILE A 35 8.41 6.12 14.32
N LYS A 36 7.25 5.64 14.80
CA LYS A 36 7.16 4.55 15.76
C LYS A 36 7.78 3.28 15.20
N THR A 37 7.48 2.93 13.94
CA THR A 37 8.08 1.77 13.26
C THR A 37 9.61 1.87 13.21
N VAL A 38 10.15 3.04 12.84
CA VAL A 38 11.60 3.26 12.78
C VAL A 38 12.22 3.09 14.17
N ALA A 39 11.63 3.65 15.20
CA ALA A 39 12.14 3.50 16.57
C ALA A 39 12.00 2.06 17.10
N THR A 40 10.93 1.33 16.77
CA THR A 40 10.79 -0.11 17.07
C THR A 40 11.88 -0.92 16.37
N PHE A 41 12.19 -0.61 15.11
CA PHE A 41 13.30 -1.22 14.38
C PHE A 41 14.64 -0.98 15.10
N VAL A 42 14.89 0.26 15.53
CA VAL A 42 16.12 0.62 16.27
C VAL A 42 16.23 -0.16 17.58
N ILE A 43 15.15 -0.26 18.36
CA ILE A 43 15.15 -1.01 19.62
C ILE A 43 15.47 -2.50 19.36
N THR A 44 14.83 -3.12 18.38
CA THR A 44 15.01 -4.54 18.08
C THR A 44 16.43 -4.84 17.56
N PHE A 45 16.91 -4.09 16.57
CA PHE A 45 18.16 -4.39 15.86
C PHE A 45 19.41 -3.75 16.45
N PHE A 46 19.27 -2.68 17.25
CA PHE A 46 20.42 -1.98 17.85
C PHE A 46 20.46 -2.09 19.38
N CYS A 47 19.44 -2.68 20.02
CA CYS A 47 19.48 -3.01 21.45
C CYS A 47 19.36 -4.52 21.68
N LEU A 48 18.22 -5.14 21.35
CA LEU A 48 17.92 -6.54 21.72
C LEU A 48 18.87 -7.57 21.08
N TYR A 49 19.00 -7.56 19.75
CA TYR A 49 19.84 -8.54 19.06
C TYR A 49 21.36 -8.37 19.31
N PRO A 50 21.93 -7.15 19.33
CA PRO A 50 23.31 -6.97 19.72
C PRO A 50 23.56 -7.40 21.17
N SER A 51 22.65 -7.07 22.09
CA SER A 51 22.73 -7.49 23.50
C SER A 51 22.81 -9.03 23.64
N THR A 52 21.98 -9.73 22.87
CA THR A 52 21.99 -11.20 22.78
C THR A 52 23.35 -11.73 22.32
N SER A 53 23.88 -11.18 21.23
CA SER A 53 25.14 -11.63 20.66
C SER A 53 26.33 -11.42 21.60
N LEU A 54 26.39 -10.28 22.29
CA LEU A 54 27.42 -9.98 23.28
C LEU A 54 27.39 -10.97 24.45
N TYR A 55 26.21 -11.23 25.00
CA TYR A 55 26.03 -12.12 26.14
C TYR A 55 26.37 -13.57 25.80
N ASN A 56 25.90 -14.06 24.64
CA ASN A 56 26.20 -15.41 24.18
C ASN A 56 27.71 -15.59 23.95
N ASN A 57 28.38 -14.60 23.33
CA ASN A 57 29.83 -14.66 23.15
C ASN A 57 30.61 -14.67 24.48
N TYR A 58 30.12 -13.99 25.52
CA TYR A 58 30.76 -13.98 26.84
C TYR A 58 30.73 -15.37 27.51
N PHE A 59 29.60 -16.08 27.45
CA PHE A 59 29.45 -17.39 28.09
C PHE A 59 29.88 -18.58 27.22
N ASP A 60 29.80 -18.47 25.89
CA ASP A 60 30.07 -19.57 24.94
C ASP A 60 31.54 -19.62 24.47
N LYS A 61 32.41 -18.77 25.00
CA LYS A 61 33.87 -18.79 24.83
C LYS A 61 34.38 -18.93 23.38
N LYS A 62 33.72 -18.28 22.42
CA LYS A 62 34.13 -18.25 21.00
C LYS A 62 35.44 -17.45 20.79
N PRO A 63 36.22 -17.71 19.73
CA PRO A 63 37.65 -17.38 19.68
C PRO A 63 37.89 -15.88 19.46
N ALA A 64 37.94 -15.12 20.57
CA ALA A 64 38.43 -13.75 20.69
C ALA A 64 38.61 -13.46 22.19
N PRO A 65 39.44 -12.48 22.61
CA PRO A 65 39.61 -12.18 24.03
C PRO A 65 38.26 -11.78 24.66
N ILE A 66 37.72 -12.66 25.48
CA ILE A 66 36.51 -12.42 26.27
C ILE A 66 36.88 -11.39 27.33
N THR A 67 36.13 -10.29 27.36
CA THR A 67 36.32 -9.23 28.36
C THR A 67 34.99 -8.96 29.05
N ASP A 68 35.03 -8.52 30.30
CA ASP A 68 33.82 -8.13 31.05
C ASP A 68 33.01 -7.03 30.34
N ALA A 69 33.64 -6.29 29.42
CA ALA A 69 32.98 -5.31 28.56
C ALA A 69 31.84 -5.92 27.72
N LEU A 70 31.91 -7.21 27.34
CA LEU A 70 30.81 -7.90 26.65
C LEU A 70 29.61 -8.09 27.58
N TRP A 71 29.87 -8.48 28.83
CA TRP A 71 28.84 -8.65 29.85
C TRP A 71 28.18 -7.30 30.17
N TYR A 72 28.96 -6.27 30.50
CA TYR A 72 28.42 -4.92 30.77
C TYR A 72 27.69 -4.35 29.56
N GLY A 73 28.26 -4.49 28.36
CA GLY A 73 27.65 -4.00 27.12
C GLY A 73 26.28 -4.62 26.86
N SER A 74 26.13 -5.93 27.09
CA SER A 74 24.83 -6.60 26.94
C SER A 74 23.76 -6.05 27.90
N HIS A 75 24.09 -5.83 29.17
CA HIS A 75 23.14 -5.30 30.16
C HIS A 75 22.80 -3.82 29.92
N ILE A 76 23.77 -3.02 29.47
CA ILE A 76 23.54 -1.62 29.09
C ILE A 76 22.57 -1.53 27.92
N LEU A 77 22.75 -2.37 26.89
CA LEU A 77 21.84 -2.40 25.74
C LEU A 77 20.44 -2.88 26.12
N ASP A 78 20.31 -3.86 27.01
CA ASP A 78 19.00 -4.24 27.56
C ASP A 78 18.32 -3.07 28.30
N ALA A 79 19.06 -2.36 29.15
CA ALA A 79 18.55 -1.22 29.89
C ALA A 79 18.08 -0.10 28.95
N ILE A 80 18.86 0.22 27.92
CA ILE A 80 18.49 1.19 26.89
C ILE A 80 17.24 0.72 26.16
N GLY A 81 17.21 -0.54 25.69
CA GLY A 81 16.06 -1.11 24.99
C GLY A 81 14.79 -1.08 25.85
N PHE A 82 14.89 -1.38 27.14
CA PHE A 82 13.79 -1.33 28.09
C PHE A 82 13.25 0.10 28.31
N VAL A 83 14.15 1.08 28.51
CA VAL A 83 13.77 2.49 28.67
C VAL A 83 13.10 3.02 27.42
N LEU A 84 13.64 2.72 26.24
CA LEU A 84 13.07 3.12 24.97
C LEU A 84 11.72 2.43 24.69
N ALA A 85 11.57 1.16 25.06
CA ALA A 85 10.30 0.45 24.90
C ALA A 85 9.21 0.93 25.85
N HIS A 86 9.56 1.57 26.97
CA HIS A 86 8.58 2.07 27.94
C HIS A 86 7.61 3.09 27.33
N SER A 87 8.05 3.88 26.35
CA SER A 87 7.18 4.86 25.67
C SER A 87 6.08 4.24 24.80
N TYR A 88 6.10 2.92 24.60
CA TYR A 88 5.12 2.17 23.80
C TYR A 88 4.04 1.48 24.65
N GLY A 89 4.11 1.58 25.98
CA GLY A 89 3.21 0.89 26.90
C GLY A 89 3.59 -0.59 27.15
N GLY A 90 2.74 -1.29 27.92
CA GLY A 90 3.07 -2.62 28.45
C GLY A 90 3.36 -3.68 27.39
N GLY A 91 2.60 -3.73 26.29
CA GLY A 91 2.69 -4.81 25.29
C GLY A 91 4.10 -5.04 24.73
N PHE A 92 4.69 -4.01 24.10
CA PHE A 92 6.04 -4.12 23.53
C PHE A 92 7.13 -4.17 24.61
N GLN A 93 6.94 -3.46 25.73
CA GLN A 93 7.87 -3.52 26.85
C GLN A 93 7.99 -4.94 27.42
N TYR A 94 6.88 -5.68 27.54
CA TYR A 94 6.89 -7.08 27.96
C TYR A 94 7.60 -7.98 26.94
N THR A 95 7.43 -7.74 25.63
CA THR A 95 8.20 -8.45 24.60
C THR A 95 9.71 -8.27 24.80
N VAL A 96 10.16 -7.04 25.06
CA VAL A 96 11.59 -6.76 25.32
C VAL A 96 12.10 -7.52 26.55
N VAL A 97 11.34 -7.51 27.65
CA VAL A 97 11.72 -8.21 28.88
C VAL A 97 11.73 -9.74 28.68
N ILE A 98 10.68 -10.31 28.10
CA ILE A 98 10.58 -11.75 27.85
C ILE A 98 11.73 -12.19 26.96
N PHE A 99 11.99 -11.45 25.87
CA PHE A 99 13.10 -11.73 24.98
C PHE A 99 14.43 -11.69 25.75
N ALA A 100 14.73 -10.60 26.44
CA ALA A 100 15.97 -10.47 27.21
C ALA A 100 16.15 -11.62 28.22
N VAL A 101 15.13 -11.93 29.04
CA VAL A 101 15.21 -13.00 30.04
C VAL A 101 15.46 -14.36 29.38
N THR A 102 14.70 -14.72 28.34
CA THR A 102 14.88 -15.99 27.63
C THR A 102 16.30 -16.11 27.05
N GLN A 103 16.85 -15.03 26.52
CA GLN A 103 18.23 -14.98 26.03
C GLN A 103 19.26 -15.25 27.13
N ARG A 104 19.05 -14.69 28.33
CA ARG A 104 19.94 -14.93 29.47
C ARG A 104 19.89 -16.39 29.92
N LEU A 105 18.68 -16.94 30.04
CA LEU A 105 18.48 -18.36 30.37
C LEU A 105 19.08 -19.30 29.32
N TYR A 106 19.18 -18.83 28.07
CA TYR A 106 19.74 -19.58 26.95
C TYR A 106 21.21 -19.97 27.17
N SER A 107 22.07 -19.01 27.50
CA SER A 107 23.51 -19.22 27.64
C SER A 107 24.05 -19.25 29.07
N HIS A 108 23.30 -18.76 30.08
CA HIS A 108 23.82 -18.70 31.45
C HIS A 108 24.07 -20.11 32.05
N PRO A 109 25.23 -20.40 32.66
CA PRO A 109 25.60 -21.75 33.10
C PRO A 109 24.64 -22.44 34.07
N SER A 110 23.93 -21.68 34.90
CA SER A 110 22.99 -22.24 35.88
C SER A 110 21.74 -22.87 35.26
N VAL A 111 21.36 -22.47 34.04
CA VAL A 111 20.16 -22.96 33.34
C VAL A 111 20.55 -23.60 32.02
N ARG A 112 21.36 -22.90 31.22
CA ARG A 112 21.92 -23.30 29.93
C ARG A 112 20.88 -23.99 29.06
N LEU A 113 19.79 -23.27 28.74
CA LEU A 113 18.64 -23.83 28.03
C LEU A 113 19.05 -24.50 26.71
N LYS A 114 20.08 -23.98 26.03
CA LYS A 114 20.62 -24.52 24.77
C LYS A 114 21.11 -25.97 24.86
N ALA A 115 21.49 -26.44 26.05
CA ALA A 115 21.87 -27.83 26.28
C ALA A 115 20.65 -28.77 26.38
N ARG A 116 19.42 -28.23 26.35
CA ARG A 116 18.17 -28.98 26.41
C ARG A 116 17.50 -28.96 25.03
N PRO A 117 17.57 -30.04 24.24
CA PRO A 117 17.25 -30.01 22.81
C PRO A 117 15.79 -29.61 22.53
N TYR A 118 14.82 -30.21 23.23
CA TYR A 118 13.40 -29.89 23.02
C TYR A 118 13.00 -28.54 23.62
N ALA A 119 13.49 -28.22 24.83
CA ALA A 119 13.11 -27.01 25.52
C ALA A 119 13.68 -25.76 24.84
N SER A 120 14.96 -25.79 24.44
CA SER A 120 15.56 -24.71 23.64
C SER A 120 14.83 -24.53 22.31
N PHE A 121 14.57 -25.63 21.60
CA PHE A 121 13.87 -25.59 20.32
C PHE A 121 12.50 -24.93 20.43
N LEU A 122 11.64 -25.35 21.36
CA LEU A 122 10.28 -24.82 21.45
C LEU A 122 10.24 -23.39 22.02
N ILE A 123 10.94 -23.14 23.13
CA ILE A 123 10.90 -21.84 23.81
C ILE A 123 11.51 -20.76 22.92
N TRP A 124 12.65 -21.05 22.29
CA TRP A 124 13.33 -20.06 21.46
C TRP A 124 12.50 -19.66 20.25
N ASN A 125 12.03 -20.63 19.46
CA ASN A 125 11.25 -20.36 18.25
C ASN A 125 9.90 -19.71 18.56
N PHE A 126 9.32 -19.97 19.73
CA PHE A 126 8.13 -19.26 20.20
C PHE A 126 8.43 -17.80 20.58
N VAL A 127 9.52 -17.54 21.30
CA VAL A 127 9.89 -16.17 21.71
C VAL A 127 10.36 -15.33 20.51
N GLU A 128 11.26 -15.87 19.69
CA GLU A 128 11.77 -15.19 18.50
C GLU A 128 10.71 -15.02 17.41
N GLY A 129 9.81 -16.00 17.23
CA GLY A 129 8.74 -15.89 16.25
C GLY A 129 7.53 -15.15 16.80
N TYR A 130 6.80 -15.80 17.71
CA TYR A 130 5.46 -15.37 18.11
C TYR A 130 5.49 -14.11 18.98
N VAL A 131 6.24 -14.14 20.09
CA VAL A 131 6.29 -13.03 21.05
C VAL A 131 6.88 -11.77 20.42
N THR A 132 7.91 -11.93 19.59
CA THR A 132 8.55 -10.82 18.88
C THR A 132 7.61 -10.22 17.82
N THR A 133 6.94 -11.06 17.02
CA THR A 133 5.98 -10.59 16.01
C THR A 133 4.82 -9.80 16.63
N ILE A 134 4.20 -10.34 17.69
CA ILE A 134 3.11 -9.66 18.41
C ILE A 134 3.59 -8.38 19.08
N GLY A 135 4.81 -8.39 19.63
CA GLY A 135 5.41 -7.18 20.20
C GLY A 135 5.58 -6.07 19.17
N ILE A 136 6.12 -6.39 17.99
CA ILE A 136 6.30 -5.44 16.89
C ILE A 136 4.95 -4.90 16.41
N TYR A 137 3.96 -5.78 16.23
CA TYR A 137 2.59 -5.37 15.88
C TYR A 137 2.03 -4.37 16.90
N ASN A 138 2.08 -4.71 18.20
CA ASN A 138 1.59 -3.83 19.27
C ASN A 138 2.34 -2.50 19.36
N ALA A 139 3.63 -2.48 19.05
CA ALA A 139 4.44 -1.25 19.06
C ALA A 139 4.07 -0.30 17.91
N CYS A 140 3.77 -0.87 16.74
CA CYS A 140 3.58 -0.12 15.51
C CYS A 140 2.11 0.22 15.24
N ASN A 141 1.14 -0.52 15.82
CA ASN A 141 -0.27 -0.27 15.59
C ASN A 141 -0.82 0.90 16.42
N SER A 142 -1.80 1.62 15.85
CA SER A 142 -2.38 2.81 16.48
C SER A 142 -3.28 2.48 17.68
N SER A 143 -3.91 1.30 17.65
CA SER A 143 -4.73 0.75 18.72
C SER A 143 -4.16 -0.58 19.19
N VAL A 144 -4.17 -0.80 20.51
CA VAL A 144 -3.74 -2.06 21.11
C VAL A 144 -4.89 -3.07 20.99
N ASP A 145 -4.86 -3.88 19.94
CA ASP A 145 -5.75 -5.03 19.76
C ASP A 145 -4.95 -6.32 19.99
N THR A 146 -4.94 -6.79 21.24
CA THR A 146 -4.17 -7.98 21.62
C THR A 146 -4.69 -9.27 21.01
N TRP A 147 -5.84 -9.27 20.35
CA TRP A 147 -6.50 -10.46 19.79
C TRP A 147 -6.69 -10.38 18.27
N ASN A 148 -6.00 -9.47 17.61
CA ASN A 148 -6.09 -9.33 16.16
C ASN A 148 -5.73 -10.66 15.46
N PRO A 149 -6.67 -11.30 14.74
CA PRO A 149 -6.46 -12.65 14.19
C PRO A 149 -5.37 -12.67 13.11
N GLN A 150 -5.18 -11.57 12.38
CA GLN A 150 -4.14 -11.47 11.36
C GLN A 150 -2.76 -11.40 12.02
N ALA A 151 -2.60 -10.58 13.07
CA ALA A 151 -1.34 -10.50 13.82
C ALA A 151 -0.93 -11.85 14.41
N HIS A 152 -1.88 -12.59 14.99
CA HIS A 152 -1.60 -13.93 15.53
C HIS A 152 -1.27 -14.95 14.45
N ALA A 153 -1.89 -14.88 13.28
CA ALA A 153 -1.55 -15.78 12.18
C ALA A 153 -0.16 -15.50 11.61
N VAL A 154 0.19 -14.22 11.41
CA VAL A 154 1.55 -13.81 11.04
C VAL A 154 2.56 -14.34 12.07
N ALA A 155 2.26 -14.20 13.35
CA ALA A 155 3.11 -14.71 14.44
C ALA A 155 3.29 -16.24 14.40
N LEU A 156 2.21 -17.00 14.17
CA LEU A 156 2.26 -18.46 14.03
C LEU A 156 3.07 -18.91 12.81
N ILE A 157 2.90 -18.22 11.68
CA ILE A 157 3.65 -18.49 10.45
C ILE A 157 5.14 -18.26 10.67
N THR A 158 5.50 -17.12 11.26
CA THR A 158 6.89 -16.78 11.59
C THR A 158 7.50 -17.85 12.51
N THR A 159 6.83 -18.24 13.60
CA THR A 159 7.30 -19.32 14.47
C THR A 159 7.46 -20.63 13.72
N THR A 160 6.53 -20.99 12.83
CA THR A 160 6.62 -22.23 12.04
C THR A 160 7.82 -22.19 11.10
N ALA A 161 8.09 -21.07 10.43
CA ALA A 161 9.26 -20.92 9.58
C ALA A 161 10.57 -21.04 10.39
N LEU A 162 10.63 -20.43 11.58
CA LEU A 162 11.79 -20.53 12.46
C LEU A 162 12.03 -21.97 12.96
N LEU A 163 10.97 -22.71 13.31
CA LEU A 163 11.08 -24.13 13.68
C LEU A 163 11.76 -24.95 12.56
N GLY A 164 11.47 -24.65 11.29
CA GLY A 164 12.11 -25.29 10.15
C GLY A 164 13.56 -24.85 9.94
N ASN A 165 13.85 -23.56 10.09
CA ASN A 165 15.20 -23.02 9.90
C ASN A 165 16.17 -23.41 11.03
N TRP A 166 15.68 -23.59 12.25
CA TRP A 166 16.52 -23.74 13.42
C TRP A 166 17.52 -24.91 13.33
N PRO A 167 17.12 -26.16 12.98
CA PRO A 167 18.07 -27.25 12.83
C PRO A 167 19.12 -27.00 11.74
N LEU A 168 18.78 -26.27 10.67
CA LEU A 168 19.70 -25.94 9.58
C LEU A 168 20.85 -25.04 10.05
N THR A 169 20.65 -24.25 11.09
CA THR A 169 21.71 -23.40 11.66
C THR A 169 22.69 -24.19 12.52
N GLN A 170 22.39 -25.44 12.88
CA GLN A 170 23.17 -26.27 13.79
C GLN A 170 23.84 -27.48 13.12
N VAL A 171 23.41 -27.89 11.92
CA VAL A 171 23.92 -29.11 11.25
C VAL A 171 25.44 -29.16 11.09
N TYR A 172 26.11 -28.01 10.94
CA TYR A 172 27.56 -27.93 10.79
C TYR A 172 28.32 -27.81 12.11
N GLN A 173 27.62 -27.65 13.24
CA GLN A 173 28.19 -27.37 14.56
C GLN A 173 28.20 -28.58 15.49
N HIS A 174 27.77 -29.76 15.04
CA HIS A 174 27.61 -30.94 15.91
C HIS A 174 28.85 -31.27 16.74
N ALA A 175 30.04 -31.19 16.15
CA ALA A 175 31.29 -31.47 16.87
C ALA A 175 31.63 -30.38 17.91
N GLU A 176 31.41 -29.10 17.57
CA GLU A 176 31.63 -27.96 18.47
C GLU A 176 30.64 -28.01 19.65
N ASP A 177 29.36 -28.25 19.37
CA ASP A 177 28.29 -28.34 20.37
C ASP A 177 28.55 -29.51 21.33
N ALA A 178 28.94 -30.68 20.81
CA ALA A 178 29.30 -31.84 21.63
C ALA A 178 30.51 -31.55 22.55
N CYS A 179 31.54 -30.86 22.04
CA CYS A 179 32.71 -30.46 22.83
C CYS A 179 32.33 -29.49 23.96
N ASN A 180 31.33 -28.64 23.72
CA ASN A 180 30.77 -27.71 24.70
C ASN A 180 29.79 -28.37 25.69
N GLY A 181 29.52 -29.68 25.56
CA GLY A 181 28.56 -30.42 26.38
C GLY A 181 27.10 -30.12 26.06
N ASP A 182 26.83 -29.49 24.91
CA ASP A 182 25.48 -29.13 24.47
C ASP A 182 24.89 -30.29 23.62
N VAL A 183 23.62 -30.64 23.87
CA VAL A 183 22.87 -31.60 23.03
C VAL A 183 21.78 -30.84 22.30
N THR A 184 21.92 -30.71 20.98
CA THR A 184 20.97 -29.97 20.13
C THR A 184 19.97 -30.89 19.46
N LEU A 185 18.82 -30.35 19.05
CA LEU A 185 17.81 -31.11 18.31
C LEU A 185 18.39 -31.67 17.00
N SER A 186 19.23 -30.89 16.31
CA SER A 186 19.87 -31.33 15.08
C SER A 186 20.77 -32.55 15.28
N MET A 187 21.49 -32.63 16.40
CA MET A 187 22.29 -33.82 16.75
C MET A 187 21.41 -35.04 17.01
N MET A 188 20.27 -34.87 17.71
CA MET A 188 19.35 -35.96 17.99
C MET A 188 18.69 -36.52 16.72
N LEU A 189 18.33 -35.63 15.78
CA LEU A 189 17.78 -36.04 14.49
C LEU A 189 18.87 -36.64 13.58
N GLY A 190 20.10 -36.16 13.72
CA GLY A 190 21.17 -36.38 12.74
C GLY A 190 21.08 -35.40 11.57
N VAL A 191 22.19 -35.27 10.83
CA VAL A 191 22.34 -34.28 9.75
C VAL A 191 21.28 -34.44 8.67
N LYS A 192 21.13 -35.65 8.10
CA LYS A 192 20.21 -35.93 6.99
C LYS A 192 18.75 -35.72 7.37
N ALA A 193 18.34 -36.15 8.56
CA ALA A 193 16.98 -35.96 9.04
C ALA A 193 16.70 -34.49 9.40
N SER A 194 17.69 -33.73 9.86
CA SER A 194 17.55 -32.29 10.10
C SER A 194 17.18 -31.52 8.83
N LEU A 195 17.82 -31.84 7.69
CA LEU A 195 17.50 -31.25 6.38
C LEU A 195 16.10 -31.65 5.89
N GLN A 196 15.70 -32.91 6.09
CA GLN A 196 14.36 -33.37 5.72
C GLN A 196 13.27 -32.73 6.60
N PHE A 197 13.53 -32.58 7.89
CA PHE A 197 12.65 -31.91 8.85
C PHE A 197 12.42 -30.45 8.43
N ALA A 198 13.51 -29.71 8.16
CA ALA A 198 13.43 -28.33 7.69
C ALA A 198 12.59 -28.18 6.42
N TYR A 199 12.80 -29.07 5.43
CA TYR A 199 12.03 -29.06 4.19
C TYR A 199 10.52 -29.22 4.43
N GLY A 200 10.12 -30.15 5.31
CA GLY A 200 8.72 -30.36 5.66
C GLY A 200 8.09 -29.18 6.40
N VAL A 201 8.78 -28.65 7.42
CA VAL A 201 8.24 -27.56 8.25
C VAL A 201 8.18 -26.24 7.50
N LEU A 202 9.16 -25.94 6.64
CA LEU A 202 9.12 -24.76 5.76
C LEU A 202 8.00 -24.89 4.71
N GLY A 203 7.75 -26.10 4.20
CA GLY A 203 6.60 -26.37 3.34
C GLY A 203 5.26 -26.09 4.03
N LEU A 204 5.12 -26.50 5.30
CA LEU A 204 3.96 -26.18 6.13
C LEU A 204 3.79 -24.67 6.33
N ALA A 205 4.87 -23.95 6.63
CA ALA A 205 4.84 -22.49 6.73
C ALA A 205 4.37 -21.85 5.42
N GLY A 206 4.81 -22.36 4.26
CA GLY A 206 4.32 -21.95 2.95
C GLY A 206 2.81 -22.17 2.76
N LEU A 207 2.28 -23.33 3.16
CA LEU A 207 0.84 -23.61 3.12
C LEU A 207 0.03 -22.65 4.01
N MET A 208 0.54 -22.32 5.19
CA MET A 208 -0.10 -21.35 6.09
C MET A 208 -0.13 -19.95 5.49
N HIS A 209 0.92 -19.52 4.75
CA HIS A 209 0.90 -18.26 4.01
C HIS A 209 -0.23 -18.23 2.99
N PHE A 210 -0.36 -19.27 2.15
CA PHE A 210 -1.46 -19.36 1.19
C PHE A 210 -2.82 -19.25 1.88
N ALA A 211 -3.04 -20.00 2.97
CA ALA A 211 -4.28 -19.91 3.73
C ALA A 211 -4.59 -18.48 4.21
N CYS A 212 -3.57 -17.75 4.70
CA CYS A 212 -3.72 -16.37 5.14
C CYS A 212 -3.99 -15.39 3.98
N PHE A 213 -3.30 -15.57 2.85
CA PHE A 213 -3.50 -14.74 1.67
C PHE A 213 -4.95 -14.84 1.18
N TYR A 214 -5.48 -16.05 1.06
CA TYR A 214 -6.87 -16.28 0.66
C TYR A 214 -7.89 -15.78 1.69
N ALA A 215 -7.51 -15.70 2.96
CA ALA A 215 -8.42 -15.25 4.01
C ALA A 215 -8.55 -13.72 4.07
N TRP A 216 -7.45 -12.96 3.89
CA TRP A 216 -7.43 -11.54 4.26
C TRP A 216 -6.77 -10.59 3.26
N ILE A 217 -6.16 -11.08 2.18
CA ILE A 217 -5.43 -10.24 1.24
C ILE A 217 -6.24 -9.99 -0.03
N ASP A 218 -6.26 -8.73 -0.47
CA ASP A 218 -6.81 -8.34 -1.76
C ASP A 218 -6.01 -8.98 -2.90
N ASN A 219 -6.70 -9.60 -3.86
CA ASN A 219 -6.09 -10.37 -4.95
C ASN A 219 -5.11 -11.48 -4.49
N PRO A 220 -5.62 -12.52 -3.80
CA PRO A 220 -4.78 -13.57 -3.21
C PRO A 220 -3.98 -14.36 -4.25
N LEU A 221 -4.45 -14.44 -5.50
CA LEU A 221 -3.75 -15.12 -6.60
C LEU A 221 -2.45 -14.43 -6.98
N LEU A 222 -2.46 -13.09 -7.10
CA LEU A 222 -1.26 -12.31 -7.41
C LEU A 222 -0.21 -12.47 -6.29
N VAL A 223 -0.63 -12.25 -5.03
CA VAL A 223 0.27 -12.35 -3.88
C VAL A 223 0.83 -13.76 -3.73
N SER A 224 0.00 -14.79 -3.96
CA SER A 224 0.44 -16.19 -4.02
C SER A 224 1.46 -16.43 -5.13
N GLY A 225 1.24 -15.88 -6.32
CA GLY A 225 2.17 -15.99 -7.45
C GLY A 225 3.53 -15.36 -7.15
N VAL A 226 3.53 -14.13 -6.60
CA VAL A 226 4.76 -13.43 -6.21
C VAL A 226 5.48 -14.17 -5.09
N PHE A 227 4.75 -14.71 -4.11
CA PHE A 227 5.32 -15.55 -3.04
C PHE A 227 6.06 -16.77 -3.62
N VAL A 228 5.43 -17.51 -4.53
CA VAL A 228 6.06 -18.67 -5.20
C VAL A 228 7.33 -18.26 -5.93
N VAL A 229 7.30 -17.16 -6.70
CA VAL A 229 8.47 -16.67 -7.44
C VAL A 229 9.60 -16.29 -6.49
N CYS A 230 9.30 -15.59 -5.39
CA CYS A 230 10.30 -15.15 -4.43
C CYS A 230 10.92 -16.32 -3.66
N PHE A 231 10.13 -17.32 -3.27
CA PHE A 231 10.60 -18.45 -2.45
C PHE A 231 11.08 -19.67 -3.26
N PHE A 232 10.87 -19.69 -4.58
CA PHE A 232 11.40 -20.74 -5.46
C PHE A 232 12.93 -20.94 -5.34
N PRO A 233 13.77 -19.89 -5.33
CA PRO A 233 15.21 -20.03 -5.09
C PRO A 233 15.54 -20.71 -3.76
N VAL A 234 14.76 -20.48 -2.70
CA VAL A 234 14.96 -21.09 -1.38
C VAL A 234 14.72 -22.59 -1.44
N ALA A 235 13.62 -23.01 -2.06
CA ALA A 235 13.29 -24.43 -2.24
C ALA A 235 14.38 -25.16 -3.07
N VAL A 236 14.88 -24.52 -4.13
CA VAL A 236 15.97 -25.06 -4.96
C VAL A 236 17.28 -25.14 -4.18
N ALA A 237 17.64 -24.09 -3.43
CA ALA A 237 18.87 -24.06 -2.62
C ALA A 237 18.87 -25.17 -1.56
N LEU A 238 17.76 -25.31 -0.81
CA LEU A 238 17.63 -26.34 0.21
C LEU A 238 17.64 -27.75 -0.41
N ARG A 239 16.95 -27.95 -1.55
CA ARG A 239 16.95 -29.24 -2.24
C ARG A 239 18.35 -29.61 -2.75
N ARG A 240 19.08 -28.66 -3.34
CA ARG A 240 20.45 -28.86 -3.82
C ARG A 240 21.40 -29.20 -2.67
N TRP A 241 21.33 -28.47 -1.57
CA TRP A 241 22.15 -28.75 -0.40
C TRP A 241 21.84 -30.13 0.19
N LYS A 242 20.56 -30.48 0.34
CA LYS A 242 20.16 -31.81 0.78
C LYS A 242 20.75 -32.93 -0.09
N MET A 243 20.68 -32.79 -1.42
CA MET A 243 21.26 -33.80 -2.34
C MET A 243 22.78 -33.90 -2.25
N LYS A 244 23.48 -32.81 -1.91
CA LYS A 244 24.92 -32.85 -1.65
C LYS A 244 25.22 -33.64 -0.37
N VAL A 245 24.51 -33.33 0.72
CA VAL A 245 24.67 -33.99 2.02
C VAL A 245 24.29 -35.48 1.99
N GLU A 246 23.32 -35.85 1.14
CA GLU A 246 22.98 -37.26 0.91
C GLU A 246 24.14 -38.06 0.28
N LYS A 247 24.95 -37.42 -0.57
CA LYS A 247 26.12 -38.02 -1.20
C LYS A 247 27.35 -37.98 -0.30
N ASP A 248 27.58 -36.86 0.38
CA ASP A 248 28.72 -36.61 1.24
C ASP A 248 28.29 -35.77 2.44
N GLU A 249 28.38 -36.33 3.64
CA GLU A 249 27.95 -35.67 4.87
C GLU A 249 28.83 -34.46 5.23
N GLU A 250 30.08 -34.38 4.72
CA GLU A 250 30.96 -33.21 4.89
C GLU A 250 30.42 -31.95 4.20
N GLU A 251 29.46 -32.10 3.28
CA GLU A 251 28.75 -30.98 2.66
C GLU A 251 27.78 -30.28 3.64
N ALA A 252 27.54 -30.86 4.83
CA ALA A 252 26.86 -30.18 5.94
C ALA A 252 27.80 -29.22 6.66
N ASN A 253 28.45 -28.35 5.89
CA ASN A 253 29.42 -27.37 6.36
C ASN A 253 28.83 -25.96 6.43
N PHE A 254 29.57 -25.07 7.09
CA PHE A 254 29.20 -23.67 7.27
C PHE A 254 28.89 -22.96 5.95
N ALA A 255 29.68 -23.18 4.89
CA ALA A 255 29.53 -22.47 3.63
C ALA A 255 28.18 -22.76 2.95
N ASN A 256 27.77 -24.04 2.87
CA ASN A 256 26.48 -24.40 2.30
C ASN A 256 25.31 -23.93 3.20
N ALA A 257 25.45 -24.05 4.53
CA ALA A 257 24.44 -23.57 5.48
C ALA A 257 24.19 -22.06 5.35
N MET A 258 25.26 -21.27 5.29
CA MET A 258 25.18 -19.81 5.11
C MET A 258 24.60 -19.44 3.74
N SER A 259 25.00 -20.14 2.67
CA SER A 259 24.46 -19.90 1.32
C SER A 259 22.95 -20.14 1.24
N CYS A 260 22.48 -21.24 1.82
CA CYS A 260 21.05 -21.57 1.87
C CYS A 260 20.25 -20.51 2.64
N GLY A 261 20.72 -20.14 3.84
CA GLY A 261 19.98 -19.19 4.65
C GLY A 261 20.08 -17.72 4.18
N ASN A 262 21.20 -17.31 3.54
CA ASN A 262 21.27 -16.02 2.83
C ASN A 262 20.24 -15.94 1.69
N THR A 263 20.05 -17.03 0.95
CA THR A 263 19.01 -17.13 -0.08
C THR A 263 17.62 -16.97 0.53
N GLY A 264 17.36 -17.64 1.65
CA GLY A 264 16.13 -17.52 2.43
C GLY A 264 15.84 -16.08 2.89
N ALA A 265 16.80 -15.47 3.59
CA ALA A 265 16.67 -14.12 4.13
C ALA A 265 16.47 -13.05 3.04
N THR A 266 17.20 -13.16 1.92
CA THR A 266 17.04 -12.25 0.77
C THR A 266 15.64 -12.36 0.17
N SER A 267 15.19 -13.60 -0.06
CA SER A 267 13.88 -13.88 -0.68
C SER A 267 12.73 -13.38 0.20
N ALA A 268 12.79 -13.66 1.50
CA ALA A 268 11.78 -13.24 2.46
C ALA A 268 11.74 -11.72 2.63
N THR A 269 12.91 -11.07 2.75
CA THR A 269 13.01 -9.61 2.87
C THR A 269 12.41 -8.92 1.65
N PHE A 270 12.73 -9.40 0.45
CA PHE A 270 12.16 -8.86 -0.79
C PHE A 270 10.64 -9.03 -0.83
N PHE A 271 10.13 -10.24 -0.57
CA PHE A 271 8.69 -10.52 -0.61
C PHE A 271 7.91 -9.66 0.39
N TYR A 272 8.31 -9.60 1.66
CA TYR A 272 7.55 -8.85 2.66
C TYR A 272 7.68 -7.33 2.47
N THR A 273 8.81 -6.84 1.94
CA THR A 273 8.91 -5.43 1.54
C THR A 273 7.90 -5.11 0.44
N TRP A 274 7.86 -5.94 -0.61
CA TRP A 274 6.87 -5.80 -1.69
C TRP A 274 5.43 -5.89 -1.17
N LEU A 275 5.15 -6.83 -0.26
CA LEU A 275 3.82 -7.00 0.32
C LEU A 275 3.33 -5.75 1.07
N LEU A 276 4.19 -5.13 1.88
CA LEU A 276 3.86 -3.88 2.59
C LEU A 276 3.58 -2.73 1.62
N ILE A 277 4.36 -2.64 0.54
CA ILE A 277 4.15 -1.63 -0.51
C ILE A 277 2.81 -1.89 -1.22
N TYR A 278 2.54 -3.15 -1.60
CA TYR A 278 1.31 -3.57 -2.24
C TYR A 278 0.06 -3.25 -1.40
N GLN A 279 0.08 -3.61 -0.11
CA GLN A 279 -1.02 -3.31 0.80
C GLN A 279 -1.23 -1.81 0.97
N LYS A 280 -0.17 -1.00 1.06
CA LYS A 280 -0.28 0.47 1.15
C LYS A 280 -0.97 1.08 -0.07
N PHE A 281 -0.60 0.64 -1.28
CA PHE A 281 -1.24 1.14 -2.50
C PHE A 281 -2.69 0.68 -2.63
N ASN A 282 -3.03 -0.52 -2.13
CA ASN A 282 -4.41 -1.00 -2.14
C ASN A 282 -5.32 -0.40 -1.04
N HIS A 283 -4.80 0.01 0.12
CA HIS A 283 -5.63 0.64 1.17
C HIS A 283 -6.25 1.99 0.75
N VAL A 284 -5.69 2.63 -0.28
CA VAL A 284 -6.28 3.79 -0.97
C VAL A 284 -7.69 3.49 -1.52
N HIS A 285 -8.04 2.21 -1.72
CA HIS A 285 -9.38 1.79 -2.14
C HIS A 285 -10.46 1.87 -1.06
N GLN A 286 -10.11 1.92 0.22
CA GLN A 286 -11.08 2.04 1.31
C GLN A 286 -11.70 3.45 1.40
N ILE A 287 -11.08 4.46 0.79
CA ILE A 287 -11.63 5.82 0.67
C ILE A 287 -13.01 5.81 -0.02
N PHE A 288 -13.27 4.84 -0.91
CA PHE A 288 -14.54 4.70 -1.62
C PHE A 288 -15.65 4.00 -0.82
N ALA A 289 -15.32 3.24 0.24
CA ALA A 289 -16.30 2.59 1.12
C ALA A 289 -17.00 3.58 2.07
N ILE A 290 -16.54 4.84 2.13
CA ILE A 290 -16.98 5.85 3.09
C ILE A 290 -18.09 6.75 2.48
N MET A 291 -18.34 6.70 1.17
CA MET A 291 -19.33 7.50 0.43
C MET A 291 -20.77 6.90 0.46
N LYS A 292 -21.20 6.40 1.63
CA LYS A 292 -22.39 5.52 1.80
C LYS A 292 -23.79 6.08 1.48
N PRO A 293 -24.09 7.39 1.33
CA PRO A 293 -25.47 7.82 1.05
C PRO A 293 -25.79 8.13 -0.43
N TYR A 294 -24.86 8.01 -1.38
CA TYR A 294 -25.07 8.45 -2.77
C TYR A 294 -25.14 7.28 -3.77
N VAL A 295 -25.99 7.43 -4.79
CA VAL A 295 -26.07 6.50 -5.92
C VAL A 295 -25.10 6.98 -7.01
N PHE A 296 -24.09 6.17 -7.30
CA PHE A 296 -23.07 6.47 -8.32
C PHE A 296 -23.32 5.68 -9.59
N ILE A 297 -23.38 6.37 -10.73
CA ILE A 297 -23.29 5.76 -12.06
C ILE A 297 -21.90 6.06 -12.61
N VAL A 298 -21.07 5.03 -12.65
CA VAL A 298 -19.72 5.06 -13.20
C VAL A 298 -19.79 4.76 -14.68
N ILE A 299 -19.15 5.61 -15.48
CA ILE A 299 -19.07 5.45 -16.92
C ILE A 299 -17.73 4.78 -17.22
N SER A 300 -17.71 3.61 -17.85
CA SER A 300 -16.47 2.88 -18.17
C SER A 300 -16.48 2.44 -19.62
N LEU A 301 -15.45 2.81 -20.38
CA LEU A 301 -15.18 2.26 -21.70
C LEU A 301 -14.28 1.01 -21.53
N ILE A 302 -14.63 -0.11 -22.17
CA ILE A 302 -13.83 -1.36 -22.09
C ILE A 302 -13.39 -1.74 -23.49
N THR A 303 -12.07 -1.79 -23.73
CA THR A 303 -11.54 -2.50 -24.90
C THR A 303 -11.45 -4.01 -24.59
N ASN A 304 -11.71 -4.86 -25.58
CA ASN A 304 -11.72 -6.33 -25.39
C ASN A 304 -10.33 -6.87 -25.00
N CYS A 305 -10.04 -7.03 -23.71
CA CYS A 305 -8.90 -7.81 -23.22
C CYS A 305 -9.33 -8.73 -22.05
N PRO A 306 -9.21 -10.07 -22.18
CA PRO A 306 -9.49 -11.01 -21.09
C PRO A 306 -8.21 -11.28 -20.25
N PRO A 307 -8.28 -11.58 -18.93
CA PRO A 307 -9.23 -11.23 -17.89
C PRO A 307 -8.57 -10.25 -16.89
N CYS A 308 -8.72 -8.93 -17.05
CA CYS A 308 -8.16 -7.97 -16.08
C CYS A 308 -9.08 -7.81 -14.87
N THR A 309 -8.65 -8.31 -13.71
CA THR A 309 -9.33 -8.15 -12.42
C THR A 309 -8.45 -7.48 -11.36
N ASN A 310 -9.11 -6.60 -10.60
CA ASN A 310 -8.77 -5.99 -9.31
C ASN A 310 -8.00 -4.64 -9.31
N LEU A 311 -8.82 -3.59 -9.13
CA LEU A 311 -8.67 -2.51 -8.15
C LEU A 311 -7.44 -1.57 -8.27
N LEU A 312 -7.52 -0.69 -9.25
CA LEU A 312 -7.35 0.77 -9.21
C LEU A 312 -8.19 1.21 -10.40
N LEU A 313 -9.49 1.47 -10.16
CA LEU A 313 -10.56 1.46 -11.18
C LEU A 313 -10.00 1.72 -12.60
N PRO A 314 -9.67 0.65 -13.38
CA PRO A 314 -9.04 0.83 -14.67
C PRO A 314 -10.16 1.29 -15.56
N PHE A 315 -10.21 2.59 -15.75
CA PHE A 315 -11.20 3.24 -16.56
C PHE A 315 -10.51 3.77 -17.81
N GLU A 316 -10.41 2.92 -18.82
CA GLU A 316 -9.85 3.32 -20.10
C GLU A 316 -10.87 4.19 -20.82
N ILE A 317 -10.50 5.38 -21.34
CA ILE A 317 -11.28 5.92 -22.47
C ILE A 317 -10.80 5.13 -23.67
N GLY A 318 -11.54 4.09 -24.01
CA GLY A 318 -11.28 3.29 -25.19
C GLY A 318 -11.27 4.16 -26.45
N SER A 319 -10.53 3.72 -27.46
CA SER A 319 -10.49 4.35 -28.79
C SER A 319 -11.84 4.33 -29.51
N ASN A 320 -12.83 3.59 -28.99
CA ASN A 320 -14.18 3.51 -29.54
C ASN A 320 -15.26 3.93 -28.51
N PRO A 321 -15.90 5.09 -28.69
CA PRO A 321 -16.99 5.56 -27.82
C PRO A 321 -18.22 4.65 -27.81
N ASP A 322 -18.31 3.66 -28.72
CA ASP A 322 -19.39 2.68 -28.72
C ASP A 322 -19.27 1.60 -27.63
N ASP A 323 -18.15 1.58 -26.90
CA ASP A 323 -17.89 0.63 -25.80
C ASP A 323 -18.17 1.20 -24.40
N ILE A 324 -18.78 2.39 -24.30
CA ILE A 324 -19.20 2.97 -23.02
C ILE A 324 -20.24 2.09 -22.34
N LYS A 325 -19.93 1.66 -21.12
CA LYS A 325 -20.79 0.93 -20.19
C LYS A 325 -21.11 1.81 -18.98
N PHE A 326 -22.28 1.58 -18.39
CA PHE A 326 -22.77 2.33 -17.25
C PHE A 326 -22.91 1.38 -16.07
N TYR A 327 -22.14 1.61 -15.01
CA TYR A 327 -22.11 0.77 -13.82
C TYR A 327 -22.67 1.50 -12.62
N LEU A 328 -23.70 0.94 -12.02
CA LEU A 328 -24.20 1.35 -10.72
C LEU A 328 -23.31 0.75 -9.63
N VAL A 329 -22.83 1.57 -8.69
CA VAL A 329 -21.90 1.12 -7.63
C VAL A 329 -22.53 1.32 -6.25
N LYS A 330 -22.62 0.23 -5.47
CA LYS A 330 -23.08 0.25 -4.06
C LYS A 330 -21.92 0.07 -3.07
N SER A 331 -20.91 -0.69 -3.47
CA SER A 331 -19.66 -0.93 -2.73
C SER A 331 -18.57 -1.41 -3.70
N THR A 332 -17.31 -1.42 -3.28
CA THR A 332 -16.16 -1.88 -4.09
C THR A 332 -16.34 -3.30 -4.66
N SER A 333 -17.03 -4.18 -3.94
CA SER A 333 -17.30 -5.57 -4.35
C SER A 333 -18.65 -5.75 -5.06
N PHE A 334 -19.47 -4.71 -5.17
CA PHE A 334 -20.82 -4.81 -5.74
C PHE A 334 -21.10 -3.69 -6.74
N LYS A 335 -20.94 -4.03 -8.02
CA LYS A 335 -21.28 -3.21 -9.19
C LYS A 335 -22.33 -3.92 -10.04
N GLN A 336 -23.24 -3.17 -10.65
CA GLN A 336 -24.24 -3.69 -11.58
C GLN A 336 -24.23 -2.86 -12.85
N GLU A 337 -24.17 -3.51 -14.01
CA GLU A 337 -24.29 -2.81 -15.30
C GLU A 337 -25.75 -2.44 -15.58
N ILE A 338 -25.97 -1.19 -15.98
CA ILE A 338 -27.22 -0.72 -16.58
C ILE A 338 -26.97 -0.60 -18.08
N LYS A 339 -27.58 -1.50 -18.85
CA LYS A 339 -27.49 -1.47 -20.31
C LYS A 339 -28.43 -0.39 -20.85
N TYR A 340 -27.89 0.50 -21.68
CA TYR A 340 -28.67 1.55 -22.35
C TYR A 340 -29.84 0.96 -23.14
N GLU A 341 -31.01 1.58 -23.04
CA GLU A 341 -32.28 1.16 -23.67
C GLU A 341 -32.79 -0.24 -23.29
N ASN A 342 -32.21 -0.87 -22.26
CA ASN A 342 -32.67 -2.17 -21.77
C ASN A 342 -33.53 -2.00 -20.50
N GLN A 343 -34.85 -2.11 -20.65
CA GLN A 343 -35.78 -1.97 -19.51
C GLN A 343 -35.60 -3.04 -18.43
N GLU A 344 -35.21 -4.26 -18.79
CA GLU A 344 -35.02 -5.34 -17.82
C GLU A 344 -33.78 -5.07 -16.94
N SER A 345 -32.68 -4.65 -17.55
CA SER A 345 -31.45 -4.23 -16.87
C SER A 345 -31.71 -3.05 -15.93
N LEU A 346 -32.57 -2.10 -16.32
CA LEU A 346 -32.96 -0.97 -15.48
C LEU A 346 -33.89 -1.40 -14.32
N ARG A 347 -34.93 -2.19 -14.58
CA ARG A 347 -35.89 -2.66 -13.56
C ARG A 347 -35.26 -3.58 -12.52
N SER A 348 -34.32 -4.42 -12.95
CA SER A 348 -33.54 -5.30 -12.06
C SER A 348 -32.40 -4.56 -11.34
N SER A 349 -32.18 -3.28 -11.66
CA SER A 349 -31.13 -2.50 -11.02
C SER A 349 -31.48 -2.08 -9.61
N PHE A 350 -30.46 -1.85 -8.79
CA PHE A 350 -30.67 -1.24 -7.47
C PHE A 350 -30.81 0.29 -7.52
N LEU A 351 -30.93 0.90 -8.71
CA LEU A 351 -31.17 2.34 -8.86
C LEU A 351 -32.56 2.68 -8.31
N LYS A 352 -32.62 3.64 -7.38
CA LYS A 352 -33.88 4.10 -6.80
C LYS A 352 -34.30 5.43 -7.43
N PRO A 353 -35.57 5.58 -7.85
CA PRO A 353 -36.08 6.83 -8.42
C PRO A 353 -35.91 8.04 -7.50
N GLY A 354 -35.57 9.19 -8.07
CA GLY A 354 -35.69 10.50 -7.42
C GLY A 354 -34.60 10.86 -6.40
N GLY A 355 -33.59 10.01 -6.20
CA GLY A 355 -32.41 10.32 -5.39
C GLY A 355 -31.45 11.33 -6.06
N LEU A 356 -30.48 11.85 -5.30
CA LEU A 356 -29.32 12.51 -5.90
C LEU A 356 -28.48 11.45 -6.61
N THR A 357 -28.14 11.71 -7.87
CA THR A 357 -27.32 10.80 -8.67
C THR A 357 -26.04 11.50 -9.08
N ILE A 358 -24.92 10.87 -8.75
CA ILE A 358 -23.59 11.36 -9.07
C ILE A 358 -23.04 10.48 -10.19
N PHE A 359 -22.63 11.09 -11.28
CA PHE A 359 -21.91 10.41 -12.34
C PHE A 359 -20.42 10.67 -12.19
N LEU A 360 -19.63 9.59 -12.24
CA LEU A 360 -18.18 9.67 -12.20
C LEU A 360 -17.63 9.36 -13.60
N ILE A 361 -16.86 10.32 -14.14
CA ILE A 361 -16.26 10.27 -15.46
C ILE A 361 -14.75 10.36 -15.29
N HIS A 362 -14.04 9.33 -15.72
CA HIS A 362 -12.58 9.26 -15.66
C HIS A 362 -11.93 9.97 -16.85
N GLY A 363 -10.60 10.13 -16.78
CA GLY A 363 -9.79 10.70 -17.86
C GLY A 363 -9.09 9.68 -18.74
N TYR A 364 -8.05 10.16 -19.43
CA TYR A 364 -7.20 9.35 -20.29
C TYR A 364 -6.27 8.45 -19.47
N LEU A 365 -6.20 7.17 -19.82
CA LEU A 365 -5.26 6.19 -19.27
C LEU A 365 -4.47 5.61 -20.46
N ALA A 366 -3.20 5.99 -20.60
CA ALA A 366 -2.35 5.72 -21.77
C ALA A 366 -1.83 4.27 -21.81
N GLY A 367 -2.70 3.25 -21.88
CA GLY A 367 -2.28 1.84 -21.80
C GLY A 367 -1.49 1.51 -20.52
N LYS A 368 -1.53 2.39 -19.53
CA LYS A 368 -0.98 2.19 -18.20
C LYS A 368 -1.95 1.29 -17.45
N ASP A 369 -1.99 0.02 -17.83
CA ASP A 369 -2.35 -1.02 -16.89
C ASP A 369 -1.47 -0.80 -15.66
N LEU A 370 -2.08 -0.45 -14.54
CA LEU A 370 -1.44 -0.51 -13.23
C LEU A 370 -1.24 -1.99 -12.87
N ILE A 371 -0.43 -2.68 -13.65
CA ILE A 371 -0.12 -4.09 -13.46
C ILE A 371 1.38 -4.28 -13.71
N PHE A 372 2.08 -4.55 -12.62
CA PHE A 372 3.41 -5.16 -12.54
C PHE A 372 3.45 -6.59 -13.15
N SER A 373 2.76 -6.85 -14.25
CA SER A 373 2.80 -8.16 -14.91
C SER A 373 3.11 -8.03 -16.38
N GLU A 374 4.23 -8.65 -16.72
CA GLU A 374 4.75 -8.91 -18.06
C GLU A 374 5.58 -7.79 -18.70
N ARG A 375 6.88 -8.08 -18.70
CA ARG A 375 7.96 -7.42 -19.41
C ARG A 375 7.54 -6.95 -20.81
N ARG A 376 7.26 -5.66 -20.95
CA ARG A 376 7.56 -4.84 -22.12
C ARG A 376 7.58 -3.38 -21.67
N PHE A 377 8.77 -2.78 -21.57
CA PHE A 377 8.90 -1.33 -21.57
C PHE A 377 8.48 -0.84 -22.96
N VAL A 378 7.20 -0.51 -23.13
CA VAL A 378 6.75 0.23 -24.32
C VAL A 378 7.10 1.69 -24.03
N PHE A 379 8.11 2.21 -24.73
CA PHE A 379 8.44 3.63 -24.72
C PHE A 379 7.23 4.45 -25.21
N PRO A 380 7.05 5.71 -24.73
CA PRO A 380 5.89 6.56 -24.95
C PRO A 380 5.82 7.16 -26.37
N LEU A 381 6.06 6.37 -27.41
CA LEU A 381 5.97 6.82 -28.80
C LEU A 381 4.54 6.81 -29.35
N ASP A 382 3.61 6.07 -28.72
CA ASP A 382 2.19 6.03 -29.12
C ASP A 382 1.29 7.03 -28.35
N PHE A 383 1.80 7.60 -27.25
CA PHE A 383 1.13 8.62 -26.42
C PHE A 383 0.54 9.80 -27.22
N PRO A 384 1.20 10.36 -28.27
CA PRO A 384 0.63 11.46 -29.03
C PRO A 384 -0.59 11.07 -29.87
N ILE A 385 -0.62 9.85 -30.40
CA ILE A 385 -1.66 9.43 -31.37
C ILE A 385 -2.93 9.01 -30.65
N GLU A 386 -2.81 8.19 -29.61
CA GLU A 386 -3.95 7.71 -28.82
C GLU A 386 -4.64 8.85 -28.06
N TYR A 387 -3.87 9.78 -27.49
CA TYR A 387 -4.44 10.93 -26.80
C TYR A 387 -5.23 11.85 -27.76
N VAL A 388 -4.72 12.08 -28.98
CA VAL A 388 -5.45 12.82 -30.03
C VAL A 388 -6.74 12.10 -30.42
N LEU A 389 -6.73 10.77 -30.50
CA LEU A 389 -7.95 9.99 -30.76
C LEU A 389 -8.94 10.09 -29.60
N ALA A 390 -8.47 10.05 -28.36
CA ALA A 390 -9.31 10.21 -27.17
C ALA A 390 -10.02 11.57 -27.16
N ILE A 391 -9.32 12.66 -27.48
CA ILE A 391 -9.92 14.00 -27.61
C ILE A 391 -10.99 14.02 -28.70
N LYS A 392 -10.70 13.47 -29.90
CA LYS A 392 -11.69 13.39 -30.99
C LYS A 392 -12.95 12.64 -30.60
N ASN A 393 -12.84 11.67 -29.68
CA ASN A 393 -13.96 10.87 -29.20
C ASN A 393 -14.79 11.56 -28.12
N VAL A 394 -14.32 12.63 -27.47
CA VAL A 394 -15.03 13.32 -26.38
C VAL A 394 -16.46 13.68 -26.79
N SER A 395 -16.64 14.27 -27.98
CA SER A 395 -17.98 14.65 -28.48
C SER A 395 -18.91 13.45 -28.66
N LYS A 396 -18.42 12.34 -29.24
CA LYS A 396 -19.24 11.14 -29.46
C LYS A 396 -19.56 10.43 -28.14
N ALA A 397 -18.60 10.39 -27.21
CA ALA A 397 -18.81 9.87 -25.86
C ALA A 397 -19.84 10.70 -25.09
N ALA A 398 -19.74 12.04 -25.16
CA ALA A 398 -20.67 12.95 -24.49
C ALA A 398 -22.11 12.74 -24.95
N LYS A 399 -22.34 12.59 -26.26
CA LYS A 399 -23.66 12.27 -26.83
C LYS A 399 -24.23 10.97 -26.27
N ARG A 400 -23.43 9.91 -26.22
CA ARG A 400 -23.86 8.61 -25.68
C ARG A 400 -24.21 8.69 -24.20
N ILE A 401 -23.40 9.38 -23.41
CA ILE A 401 -23.65 9.59 -21.98
C ILE A 401 -24.91 10.42 -21.77
N SER A 402 -25.09 11.50 -22.54
CA SER A 402 -26.25 12.39 -22.45
C SER A 402 -27.54 11.67 -22.84
N ASN A 403 -27.51 10.86 -23.89
CA ASN A 403 -28.64 10.00 -24.28
C ASN A 403 -28.99 9.00 -23.19
N PHE A 404 -28.00 8.39 -22.53
CA PHE A 404 -28.23 7.49 -21.40
C PHE A 404 -28.88 8.22 -20.21
N ILE A 405 -28.38 9.41 -19.85
CA ILE A 405 -28.96 10.25 -18.79
C ILE A 405 -30.40 10.63 -19.15
N ALA A 406 -30.64 11.11 -20.36
CA ALA A 406 -31.97 11.47 -20.84
C ALA A 406 -32.92 10.28 -20.82
N TRP A 407 -32.47 9.10 -21.26
CA TRP A 407 -33.26 7.87 -21.19
C TRP A 407 -33.66 7.53 -19.75
N LEU A 408 -32.76 7.64 -18.77
CA LEU A 408 -33.10 7.42 -17.36
C LEU A 408 -34.09 8.48 -16.82
N ILE A 409 -33.99 9.73 -17.27
CA ILE A 409 -34.95 10.78 -16.94
C ILE A 409 -36.34 10.46 -17.52
N TYR A 410 -36.41 10.11 -18.81
CA TYR A 410 -37.67 9.74 -19.48
C TYR A 410 -38.34 8.50 -18.88
N ASN A 411 -37.55 7.58 -18.29
CA ASN A 411 -38.07 6.43 -17.57
C ASN A 411 -38.41 6.73 -16.09
N ASN A 412 -38.37 7.99 -15.65
CA ASN A 412 -38.64 8.44 -14.28
C ASN A 412 -37.69 7.88 -13.21
N TYR A 413 -36.48 7.46 -13.57
CA TYR A 413 -35.46 7.03 -12.60
C TYR A 413 -34.62 8.19 -12.09
N LEU A 414 -34.35 9.19 -12.95
CA LEU A 414 -33.57 10.37 -12.60
C LEU A 414 -34.40 11.64 -12.65
N ASN A 415 -34.08 12.57 -11.76
CA ASN A 415 -34.54 13.95 -11.83
C ASN A 415 -33.35 14.82 -12.27
N LEU A 416 -33.51 15.58 -13.37
CA LEU A 416 -32.47 16.47 -13.90
C LEU A 416 -31.90 17.41 -12.83
N ASP A 417 -32.76 17.93 -11.94
CA ASP A 417 -32.39 18.88 -10.89
C ASP A 417 -31.62 18.22 -9.72
N ARG A 418 -31.38 16.90 -9.79
CA ARG A 418 -30.65 16.11 -8.80
C ARG A 418 -29.51 15.31 -9.42
N ILE A 419 -28.92 15.83 -10.49
CA ILE A 419 -27.75 15.24 -11.15
C ILE A 419 -26.49 16.07 -10.84
N HIS A 420 -25.40 15.36 -10.56
CA HIS A 420 -24.06 15.94 -10.42
C HIS A 420 -23.09 15.12 -11.26
N LEU A 421 -22.38 15.75 -12.20
CA LEU A 421 -21.28 15.10 -12.92
C LEU A 421 -19.94 15.46 -12.28
N ILE A 422 -19.06 14.49 -12.11
CA ILE A 422 -17.70 14.69 -11.66
C ILE A 422 -16.77 14.07 -12.70
N GLY A 423 -15.90 14.89 -13.28
CA GLY A 423 -14.97 14.47 -14.32
C GLY A 423 -13.52 14.70 -13.90
N GLY A 424 -12.65 13.71 -14.04
CA GLY A 424 -11.22 13.83 -13.74
C GLY A 424 -10.35 13.85 -15.00
N SER A 425 -9.30 14.69 -15.04
CA SER A 425 -8.40 14.78 -16.21
C SER A 425 -9.20 15.05 -17.50
N LEU A 426 -9.02 14.27 -18.56
CA LEU A 426 -9.84 14.34 -19.80
C LEU A 426 -11.35 14.19 -19.53
N GLY A 427 -11.71 13.49 -18.45
CA GLY A 427 -13.09 13.30 -18.02
C GLY A 427 -13.78 14.59 -17.56
N ALA A 428 -13.02 15.61 -17.13
CA ALA A 428 -13.57 16.91 -16.79
C ALA A 428 -14.17 17.60 -18.03
N HIS A 429 -13.43 17.59 -19.13
CA HIS A 429 -13.89 18.10 -20.43
C HIS A 429 -15.07 17.29 -20.97
N LEU A 430 -15.02 15.96 -20.83
CA LEU A 430 -16.16 15.11 -21.16
C LEU A 430 -17.39 15.43 -20.31
N ALA A 431 -17.25 15.69 -19.01
CA ALA A 431 -18.35 16.10 -18.15
C ALA A 431 -18.94 17.45 -18.56
N GLY A 432 -18.09 18.43 -18.89
CA GLY A 432 -18.51 19.71 -19.46
C GLY A 432 -19.32 19.53 -20.75
N ARG A 433 -18.76 18.76 -21.70
CA ARG A 433 -19.45 18.46 -22.96
C ARG A 433 -20.77 17.72 -22.74
N VAL A 434 -20.87 16.79 -21.79
CA VAL A 434 -22.16 16.16 -21.41
C VAL A 434 -23.14 17.21 -20.89
N GLY A 435 -22.68 18.18 -20.10
CA GLY A 435 -23.51 19.31 -19.67
C GLY A 435 -24.09 20.10 -20.84
N THR A 436 -23.26 20.46 -21.81
CA THR A 436 -23.68 21.14 -23.04
C THR A 436 -24.68 20.29 -23.86
N GLU A 437 -24.41 19.00 -24.07
CA GLU A 437 -25.31 18.10 -24.81
C GLU A 437 -26.67 17.92 -24.07
N ILE A 438 -26.66 17.85 -22.73
CA ILE A 438 -27.89 17.81 -21.93
C ILE A 438 -28.72 19.09 -22.13
N GLN A 439 -28.08 20.27 -22.19
CA GLN A 439 -28.78 21.52 -22.47
C GLN A 439 -29.47 21.48 -23.84
N GLU A 440 -28.81 20.92 -24.86
CA GLU A 440 -29.38 20.77 -26.20
C GLU A 440 -30.61 19.84 -26.19
N ILE A 441 -30.53 18.67 -25.57
CA ILE A 441 -31.61 17.67 -25.62
C ILE A 441 -32.73 17.89 -24.60
N MET A 442 -32.50 18.70 -23.56
CA MET A 442 -33.47 19.00 -22.49
C MET A 442 -34.06 20.42 -22.59
N GLY A 443 -34.06 21.03 -23.77
CA GLY A 443 -34.73 22.30 -24.03
C GLY A 443 -34.09 23.50 -23.32
N GLY A 444 -32.76 23.54 -23.26
CA GLY A 444 -31.98 24.60 -22.63
C GLY A 444 -31.80 24.47 -21.11
N ARG A 445 -32.33 23.40 -20.49
CA ARG A 445 -32.16 23.15 -19.05
C ARG A 445 -30.74 22.67 -18.76
N LYS A 446 -30.09 23.31 -17.78
CA LYS A 446 -28.74 22.95 -17.34
C LYS A 446 -28.75 21.92 -16.22
N LEU A 447 -27.65 21.16 -16.13
CA LEU A 447 -27.36 20.34 -14.96
C LEU A 447 -27.14 21.23 -13.72
N PRO A 448 -27.51 20.77 -12.52
CA PRO A 448 -27.29 21.51 -11.27
C PRO A 448 -25.83 21.80 -10.99
N ARG A 449 -24.96 20.79 -11.18
CA ARG A 449 -23.55 20.87 -10.84
C ARG A 449 -22.68 19.99 -11.72
N ILE A 450 -21.55 20.53 -12.15
CA ILE A 450 -20.43 19.78 -12.72
C ILE A 450 -19.18 20.09 -11.90
N THR A 451 -18.39 19.07 -11.58
CA THR A 451 -17.10 19.22 -10.93
C THR A 451 -15.98 18.75 -11.84
N GLY A 452 -14.98 19.60 -12.08
CA GLY A 452 -13.75 19.25 -12.78
C GLY A 452 -12.62 18.96 -11.79
N LEU A 453 -12.05 17.76 -11.83
CA LEU A 453 -10.91 17.34 -11.02
C LEU A 453 -9.66 17.33 -11.92
N ASP A 454 -8.86 18.37 -11.77
CA ASP A 454 -7.64 18.66 -12.54
C ASP A 454 -7.83 18.45 -14.05
N PRO A 455 -8.66 19.29 -14.71
CA PRO A 455 -8.94 19.14 -16.15
C PRO A 455 -7.66 19.07 -16.97
N ALA A 456 -7.61 18.23 -18.00
CA ALA A 456 -6.38 18.00 -18.76
C ALA A 456 -5.96 19.24 -19.59
N GLY A 457 -4.72 19.69 -19.44
CA GLY A 457 -4.17 20.83 -20.17
C GLY A 457 -3.83 20.55 -21.65
N PRO A 458 -3.15 19.44 -22.01
CA PRO A 458 -2.67 19.21 -23.37
C PRO A 458 -3.79 19.24 -24.43
N LEU A 459 -3.56 19.97 -25.54
CA LEU A 459 -4.45 20.09 -26.71
C LEU A 459 -5.82 20.74 -26.51
N PHE A 460 -6.19 21.17 -25.29
CA PHE A 460 -7.45 21.89 -25.05
C PHE A 460 -7.38 23.38 -25.39
N ASN A 461 -6.19 23.95 -25.52
CA ASN A 461 -6.02 25.30 -26.08
C ASN A 461 -6.41 25.39 -27.57
N THR A 462 -6.30 24.28 -28.31
CA THR A 462 -6.69 24.19 -29.73
C THR A 462 -8.10 23.59 -29.93
N HIS A 463 -8.69 23.05 -28.87
CA HIS A 463 -10.05 22.48 -28.84
C HIS A 463 -10.86 23.13 -27.72
N SER A 464 -10.85 24.47 -27.66
CA SER A 464 -11.49 25.24 -26.59
C SER A 464 -12.99 25.01 -26.52
N GLU A 465 -13.62 24.58 -27.62
CA GLU A 465 -15.04 24.21 -27.70
C GLU A 465 -15.40 22.91 -26.97
N LEU A 466 -14.41 22.07 -26.65
CA LEU A 466 -14.58 20.85 -25.86
C LEU A 466 -14.21 21.04 -24.40
N LYS A 467 -13.72 22.23 -24.06
CA LYS A 467 -13.22 22.56 -22.75
C LYS A 467 -14.37 22.66 -21.75
N ILE A 468 -14.10 22.33 -20.49
CA ILE A 468 -15.06 22.53 -19.42
C ILE A 468 -15.09 24.02 -19.08
N ASP A 469 -16.27 24.61 -18.99
CA ASP A 469 -16.43 25.99 -18.55
C ASP A 469 -17.74 26.23 -17.80
N LYS A 470 -17.84 27.38 -17.14
CA LYS A 470 -19.01 27.77 -16.32
C LYS A 470 -20.36 27.72 -17.05
N SER A 471 -20.39 27.74 -18.37
CA SER A 471 -21.63 27.64 -19.16
C SER A 471 -22.20 26.22 -19.21
N ASP A 472 -21.42 25.18 -18.88
CA ASP A 472 -21.84 23.77 -18.99
C ASP A 472 -22.90 23.36 -17.96
N ALA A 473 -23.02 24.07 -16.84
CA ALA A 473 -24.00 23.79 -15.79
C ALA A 473 -24.44 25.06 -15.05
N ASN A 474 -25.41 24.93 -14.13
CA ASN A 474 -25.79 26.02 -13.22
C ASN A 474 -24.68 26.36 -12.22
N PHE A 475 -23.82 25.38 -11.91
CA PHE A 475 -22.66 25.55 -11.06
C PHE A 475 -21.54 24.62 -11.54
N VAL A 476 -20.32 25.17 -11.66
CA VAL A 476 -19.13 24.46 -12.13
C VAL A 476 -18.01 24.77 -11.16
N ASP A 477 -17.53 23.76 -10.44
CA ASP A 477 -16.39 23.89 -9.53
C ASP A 477 -15.20 23.08 -10.02
N ILE A 478 -14.04 23.72 -10.14
CA ILE A 478 -12.83 23.10 -10.67
C ILE A 478 -11.77 23.03 -9.57
N TYR A 479 -11.06 21.90 -9.48
CA TYR A 479 -9.97 21.69 -8.53
C TYR A 479 -8.67 21.45 -9.30
N HIS A 480 -7.72 22.36 -9.18
CA HIS A 480 -6.42 22.26 -9.83
C HIS A 480 -5.41 21.63 -8.87
N SER A 481 -4.69 20.62 -9.35
CA SER A 481 -3.61 19.97 -8.60
C SER A 481 -2.31 19.84 -9.38
N ASN A 482 -2.35 19.89 -10.71
CA ASN A 482 -1.19 19.74 -11.58
C ASN A 482 -1.18 20.76 -12.73
N ALA A 483 -1.65 21.98 -12.45
CA ALA A 483 -1.77 23.04 -13.45
C ALA A 483 -0.42 23.40 -14.09
N GLY A 484 -0.35 23.27 -15.42
CA GLY A 484 0.81 23.65 -16.22
C GLY A 484 1.76 22.51 -16.56
N LEU A 485 1.49 21.29 -16.11
CA LEU A 485 2.16 20.08 -16.59
C LEU A 485 1.15 19.14 -17.25
N GLU A 486 0.26 18.54 -16.47
CA GLU A 486 -0.83 17.68 -16.97
C GLU A 486 -2.20 18.35 -16.88
N GLY A 487 -2.40 19.16 -15.84
CA GLY A 487 -3.60 19.92 -15.60
C GLY A 487 -3.61 21.25 -16.36
N ASP A 488 -4.80 21.74 -16.64
CA ASP A 488 -5.02 23.03 -17.27
C ASP A 488 -4.77 24.20 -16.31
N THR A 489 -4.29 25.29 -16.88
CA THR A 489 -3.91 26.52 -16.16
C THR A 489 -5.00 27.60 -16.18
N THR A 490 -6.05 27.44 -16.96
CA THR A 490 -7.14 28.41 -17.03
C THR A 490 -8.14 28.21 -15.90
N LEU A 491 -8.86 29.29 -15.58
CA LEU A 491 -9.81 29.38 -14.48
C LEU A 491 -11.21 29.56 -15.07
N ASP A 492 -11.74 28.47 -15.64
CA ASP A 492 -12.96 28.48 -16.44
C ASP A 492 -14.21 28.12 -15.63
N GLY A 493 -14.06 27.81 -14.33
CA GLY A 493 -15.16 27.49 -13.44
C GLY A 493 -16.06 28.68 -13.09
N HIS A 494 -17.15 28.37 -12.41
CA HIS A 494 -17.79 29.39 -11.55
C HIS A 494 -16.89 29.68 -10.35
N VAL A 495 -16.25 28.63 -9.82
CA VAL A 495 -15.25 28.69 -8.76
C VAL A 495 -14.10 27.74 -9.10
N ASP A 496 -12.88 28.20 -8.86
CA ASP A 496 -11.65 27.45 -9.12
C ASP A 496 -10.84 27.34 -7.82
N PHE A 497 -10.57 26.11 -7.40
CA PHE A 497 -9.86 25.77 -6.18
C PHE A 497 -8.45 25.26 -6.51
N MET A 498 -7.43 25.96 -6.02
CA MET A 498 -6.03 25.57 -6.10
C MET A 498 -5.68 24.70 -4.90
N LEU A 499 -5.42 23.42 -5.14
CA LEU A 499 -4.99 22.50 -4.09
C LEU A 499 -3.49 22.71 -3.84
N ASN A 500 -3.12 23.15 -2.63
CA ASN A 500 -1.73 23.39 -2.22
C ASN A 500 -0.91 24.24 -3.21
N GLY A 501 -1.50 25.30 -3.77
CA GLY A 501 -0.86 26.12 -4.80
C GLY A 501 -1.11 25.62 -6.24
N GLY A 502 -1.83 24.53 -6.43
CA GLY A 502 -2.46 24.11 -7.69
C GLY A 502 -1.54 23.47 -8.74
N ARG A 503 -0.23 23.37 -8.50
CA ARG A 503 0.76 22.93 -9.50
C ARG A 503 1.52 21.66 -9.17
N GLN A 504 2.23 21.63 -8.05
CA GLN A 504 2.98 20.45 -7.62
C GLN A 504 2.62 20.16 -6.19
N GLN A 505 2.18 18.94 -5.94
CA GLN A 505 1.60 18.57 -4.66
C GLN A 505 2.68 18.19 -3.65
N PRO A 506 2.48 18.47 -2.35
CA PRO A 506 3.40 18.02 -1.31
C PRO A 506 3.68 16.52 -1.45
N GLY A 507 4.95 16.13 -1.48
CA GLY A 507 5.38 14.74 -1.66
C GLY A 507 5.56 14.27 -3.09
N CYS A 508 5.11 15.05 -4.08
CA CYS A 508 5.37 14.80 -5.49
C CYS A 508 6.61 15.57 -5.97
N ASN A 509 7.31 15.01 -6.95
CA ASN A 509 8.40 15.64 -7.69
C ASN A 509 8.25 15.34 -9.18
N ILE A 510 9.10 15.97 -10.01
CA ILE A 510 9.06 15.84 -11.48
C ILE A 510 9.06 14.37 -11.96
N VAL A 511 9.78 13.47 -11.27
CA VAL A 511 9.85 12.05 -11.67
C VAL A 511 8.55 11.34 -11.33
N THR A 512 8.00 11.57 -10.14
CA THR A 512 6.72 10.96 -9.75
C THR A 512 5.55 11.55 -10.52
N ASP A 513 5.61 12.82 -10.92
CA ASP A 513 4.60 13.43 -11.80
C ASP A 513 4.67 12.79 -13.20
N LEU A 514 5.87 12.63 -13.79
CA LEU A 514 6.01 12.03 -15.12
C LEU A 514 5.68 10.53 -15.19
N VAL A 515 5.95 9.78 -14.12
CA VAL A 515 5.81 8.32 -14.11
C VAL A 515 4.48 7.87 -13.53
N LEU A 516 3.99 8.54 -12.48
CA LEU A 516 2.85 8.12 -11.68
C LEU A 516 1.71 9.13 -11.66
N ASP A 517 1.81 10.22 -12.44
CA ASP A 517 0.81 11.28 -12.52
C ASP A 517 0.50 11.85 -11.10
N CYS A 518 1.51 11.87 -10.22
CA CYS A 518 1.40 12.04 -8.77
C CYS A 518 0.58 13.27 -8.35
N SER A 519 0.94 14.44 -8.85
CA SER A 519 0.20 15.68 -8.58
C SER A 519 -1.16 15.68 -9.26
N HIS A 520 -1.29 15.06 -10.44
CA HIS A 520 -2.51 15.05 -11.26
C HIS A 520 -3.66 14.30 -10.58
N ILE A 521 -3.34 13.15 -9.97
CA ILE A 521 -4.33 12.30 -9.32
C ILE A 521 -4.77 12.83 -7.94
N LEU A 522 -4.11 13.86 -7.38
CA LEU A 522 -4.45 14.36 -6.04
C LEU A 522 -5.89 14.87 -5.97
N SER A 523 -6.37 15.61 -6.98
CA SER A 523 -7.74 16.11 -7.03
C SER A 523 -8.78 14.98 -6.89
N LEU A 524 -8.48 13.78 -7.41
CA LEU A 524 -9.30 12.57 -7.29
C LEU A 524 -9.33 12.01 -5.86
N PHE A 525 -8.32 12.30 -5.04
CA PHE A 525 -8.27 11.94 -3.62
C PHE A 525 -8.87 13.02 -2.72
N PHE A 526 -8.63 14.28 -3.06
CA PHE A 526 -9.17 15.44 -2.35
C PHE A 526 -10.70 15.39 -2.31
N PHE A 527 -11.34 15.22 -3.46
CA PHE A 527 -12.79 15.37 -3.55
C PHE A 527 -13.55 14.33 -2.69
N PRO A 528 -13.23 13.03 -2.72
CA PRO A 528 -13.82 12.05 -1.82
C PRO A 528 -13.53 12.31 -0.34
N ALA A 529 -12.34 12.82 0.01
CA ALA A 529 -12.01 13.15 1.39
C ALA A 529 -12.95 14.22 1.97
N THR A 530 -13.52 15.08 1.11
CA THR A 530 -14.45 16.13 1.55
C THR A 530 -15.77 15.60 2.08
N PHE A 531 -16.17 14.35 1.78
CA PHE A 531 -17.36 13.73 2.40
C PHE A 531 -17.20 13.46 3.90
N GLN A 532 -15.96 13.26 4.36
CA GLN A 532 -15.66 12.95 5.76
C GLN A 532 -15.34 14.20 6.56
N LYS A 533 -14.68 15.16 5.93
CA LYS A 533 -14.18 16.36 6.57
C LYS A 533 -14.35 17.53 5.62
N ALA A 534 -14.97 18.60 6.10
CA ALA A 534 -15.05 19.84 5.34
C ALA A 534 -13.65 20.48 5.22
N TYR A 535 -13.31 20.91 4.01
CA TYR A 535 -12.11 21.70 3.73
C TYR A 535 -12.51 23.14 3.42
N ILE A 536 -11.69 24.08 3.85
CA ILE A 536 -11.91 25.51 3.65
C ILE A 536 -11.08 25.97 2.46
N GLY A 537 -11.73 26.64 1.51
CA GLY A 537 -11.10 27.44 0.48
C GLY A 537 -11.02 28.90 0.93
N CYS A 538 -9.85 29.49 0.78
CA CYS A 538 -9.55 30.89 1.08
C CYS A 538 -9.51 31.68 -0.22
N GLN A 539 -10.31 32.73 -0.36
CA GLN A 539 -10.37 33.50 -1.61
C GLN A 539 -9.05 34.25 -1.81
N CYS A 540 -8.45 34.19 -3.00
CA CYS A 540 -7.18 34.84 -3.27
C CYS A 540 -7.27 35.77 -4.47
N SER A 541 -6.43 36.81 -4.51
CA SER A 541 -6.22 37.56 -5.75
C SER A 541 -5.38 36.74 -6.73
N SER A 542 -5.45 37.04 -8.03
CA SER A 542 -4.72 36.29 -9.05
C SER A 542 -3.18 36.31 -8.86
N ARG A 543 -2.63 37.32 -8.15
CA ARG A 543 -1.20 37.38 -7.76
C ARG A 543 -0.84 36.39 -6.64
N GLU A 544 -1.81 36.04 -5.80
CA GLU A 544 -1.68 35.13 -4.66
C GLU A 544 -2.04 33.69 -5.02
N LEU A 545 -2.48 33.44 -6.26
CA LEU A 545 -2.64 32.09 -6.80
C LEU A 545 -1.30 31.45 -7.20
N ASP A 546 -0.20 32.21 -7.20
CA ASP A 546 1.14 31.71 -7.48
C ASP A 546 1.64 30.75 -6.37
N PRO A 547 2.23 29.59 -6.71
CA PRO A 547 2.80 28.62 -5.76
C PRO A 547 3.87 29.19 -4.81
N ILE A 548 4.44 30.35 -5.11
CA ILE A 548 5.44 31.02 -4.27
C ILE A 548 4.75 31.89 -3.21
N ASN A 549 3.55 32.42 -3.50
CA ASN A 549 2.89 33.45 -2.68
C ASN A 549 1.61 32.96 -1.97
N PHE A 550 1.12 31.76 -2.29
CA PHE A 550 -0.17 31.24 -1.80
C PHE A 550 -0.27 31.11 -0.27
N GLN A 551 0.86 30.93 0.43
CA GLN A 551 0.91 30.88 1.89
C GLN A 551 0.40 32.17 2.54
N THR A 552 0.58 33.32 1.87
CA THR A 552 0.08 34.62 2.34
C THR A 552 -1.45 34.64 2.36
N CYS A 553 -2.08 34.09 1.31
CA CYS A 553 -3.54 33.98 1.22
C CYS A 553 -4.09 32.99 2.25
N LEU A 554 -3.44 31.83 2.41
CA LEU A 554 -3.83 30.84 3.42
C LEU A 554 -3.72 31.38 4.86
N ALA A 555 -2.74 32.23 5.14
CA ALA A 555 -2.55 32.82 6.47
C ALA A 555 -3.69 33.76 6.88
N HIS A 556 -4.26 34.52 5.94
CA HIS A 556 -5.33 35.49 6.22
C HIS A 556 -6.74 34.94 5.93
N CYS A 557 -6.83 33.96 5.03
CA CYS A 557 -8.03 33.30 4.57
C CYS A 557 -9.25 34.21 4.36
N PRO A 558 -9.19 35.19 3.44
CA PRO A 558 -10.32 36.07 3.21
C PRO A 558 -11.49 35.31 2.58
N ASN A 559 -12.71 35.68 2.96
CA ASN A 559 -13.97 35.12 2.46
C ASN A 559 -13.97 33.58 2.41
N PRO A 560 -13.81 32.89 3.56
CA PRO A 560 -13.69 31.44 3.59
C PRO A 560 -14.97 30.77 3.08
N VAL A 561 -14.81 29.79 2.20
CA VAL A 561 -15.90 28.95 1.66
C VAL A 561 -15.59 27.48 1.85
N PHE A 562 -16.61 26.63 1.82
CA PHE A 562 -16.37 25.19 1.79
C PHE A 562 -15.94 24.74 0.40
N ALA A 563 -14.98 23.83 0.35
CA ALA A 563 -14.52 23.13 -0.83
C ALA A 563 -15.09 21.70 -0.88
N GLY A 564 -15.01 21.08 -2.05
CA GLY A 564 -15.52 19.73 -2.32
C GLY A 564 -17.03 19.65 -2.27
N VAL A 565 -17.57 18.59 -1.68
CA VAL A 565 -19.02 18.29 -1.71
C VAL A 565 -19.89 19.37 -1.09
N TYR A 566 -19.33 20.13 -0.13
CA TYR A 566 -20.00 21.20 0.60
C TYR A 566 -19.89 22.58 -0.08
N ALA A 567 -19.25 22.69 -1.25
CA ALA A 567 -19.16 23.95 -1.97
C ALA A 567 -20.56 24.48 -2.34
N SER A 568 -20.85 25.72 -1.93
CA SER A 568 -22.12 26.37 -2.24
C SER A 568 -22.22 26.63 -3.74
N HIS A 569 -23.39 26.39 -4.35
CA HIS A 569 -23.64 26.64 -5.77
C HIS A 569 -23.58 28.13 -6.15
N THR A 570 -23.56 29.04 -5.15
CA THR A 570 -23.40 30.48 -5.33
C THR A 570 -21.94 30.94 -5.23
N THR A 571 -21.01 30.05 -4.87
CA THR A 571 -19.59 30.39 -4.70
C THR A 571 -19.00 30.84 -6.03
N ARG A 572 -18.25 31.93 -6.03
CA ARG A 572 -17.57 32.45 -7.23
C ARG A 572 -16.15 32.88 -6.92
N GLY A 573 -15.28 32.77 -7.92
CA GLY A 573 -13.91 33.26 -7.87
C GLY A 573 -12.88 32.17 -7.58
N GLU A 574 -11.70 32.60 -7.13
CA GLU A 574 -10.50 31.77 -7.10
C GLU A 574 -10.07 31.56 -5.63
N TYR A 575 -9.82 30.31 -5.25
CA TYR A 575 -9.57 29.94 -3.86
C TYR A 575 -8.36 29.03 -3.70
N GLN A 576 -7.59 29.23 -2.64
CA GLN A 576 -6.57 28.28 -2.21
C GLN A 576 -7.14 27.32 -1.17
N VAL A 577 -6.84 26.04 -1.32
CA VAL A 577 -7.22 25.00 -0.36
C VAL A 577 -5.95 24.29 0.08
N ASN A 578 -5.72 24.25 1.39
CA ASN A 578 -4.68 23.41 1.96
C ASN A 578 -5.23 22.00 2.14
N PHE A 579 -4.62 21.04 1.46
CA PHE A 579 -4.95 19.63 1.57
C PHE A 579 -3.69 18.86 2.03
N PRO A 580 -3.75 18.12 3.14
CA PRO A 580 -2.60 17.39 3.62
C PRO A 580 -2.04 16.45 2.55
N GLN A 581 -0.72 16.31 2.57
CA GLN A 581 0.06 15.41 1.73
C GLN A 581 -0.60 14.03 1.64
N LEU A 582 -0.62 13.44 0.44
CA LEU A 582 -0.88 12.00 0.27
C LEU A 582 0.24 11.23 0.98
N LEU A 583 0.05 11.03 2.29
CA LEU A 583 0.86 10.28 3.25
C LEU A 583 2.17 10.96 3.68
N SER A 584 2.26 11.22 4.99
CA SER A 584 3.38 10.72 5.80
C SER A 584 3.14 9.26 6.12
#